data_AF-I1P413-F1
#
_entry.id   AF-I1P413-F1
#
_cell.length_a   1.000
_cell.length_b   1.000
_cell.length_c   1.000
_cell.angle_alpha   90.00
_cell.angle_beta   90.00
_cell.angle_gamma   90.00
#
_symmetry.space_group_name_H-M   'P 1'
#
loop_
_entity.id
_entity.type
_entity.pdbx_description
1 polymer ?
#
loop_
_entity_poly.entity_id
_entity_poly.type
_entity_poly.pdbx_seq_one_letter_code
_entity_poly.pdbx_strand_id
1 'polypeptide(L)'
;MGVKTLQVSGFALDDSADYVKDLLERIVGCGNVYAVKLRHPKNVTATSRAYAIVQFQTEEHASLVKNAAQRKILRRGHYYLKVHPSDRDIVPRPRVSMFKLEDVTLHFGCLLKETILSALWSRTGVSVEFGFNLKKIYFYLQLPNSSIEYKLELSYESIWEIQLQRPPKSQTKFLLIQ
;
A
#
# COMPACT_ATOMS: atom_id res chain seq x y z
N MET A 1 -5.05 13.91 1.42
CA MET A 1 -5.04 12.50 1.84
C MET A 1 -4.51 12.44 3.26
N GLY A 2 -5.28 11.91 4.21
CA GLY A 2 -4.88 11.81 5.62
C GLY A 2 -3.95 10.63 5.88
N VAL A 3 -3.31 10.62 7.05
CA VAL A 3 -2.40 9.55 7.45
C VAL A 3 -3.12 8.67 8.47
N LYS A 4 -3.20 7.36 8.21
CA LYS A 4 -3.83 6.37 9.12
C LYS A 4 -2.89 5.87 10.22
N THR A 5 -1.59 6.15 10.11
CA THR A 5 -0.57 5.67 11.04
C THR A 5 0.14 6.84 11.71
N LEU A 6 0.26 6.78 13.02
CA LEU A 6 0.87 7.83 13.83
C LEU A 6 2.04 7.25 14.62
N GLN A 7 3.03 8.10 14.85
CA GLN A 7 4.03 7.89 15.90
C GLN A 7 3.59 8.65 17.15
N VAL A 8 3.44 7.93 18.26
CA VAL A 8 3.06 8.47 19.57
C VAL A 8 4.24 8.30 20.53
N SER A 9 4.80 9.40 21.02
CA SER A 9 5.99 9.43 21.87
C SER A 9 5.65 9.86 23.29
N GLY A 10 6.36 9.29 24.28
CA GLY A 10 6.23 9.67 25.69
C GLY A 10 5.84 8.53 26.63
N PHE A 11 5.83 7.29 26.14
CA PHE A 11 5.58 6.09 26.94
C PHE A 11 6.80 5.76 27.82
N ALA A 12 6.57 5.11 28.95
CA ALA A 12 7.65 4.54 29.72
C ALA A 12 8.22 3.31 29.02
N LEU A 13 9.43 2.90 29.42
CA LEU A 13 10.14 1.79 28.76
C LEU A 13 9.54 0.43 29.12
N ASP A 14 8.77 0.37 30.20
CA ASP A 14 8.06 -0.80 30.75
C ASP A 14 6.56 -0.83 30.35
N ASP A 15 6.04 0.21 29.67
CA ASP A 15 4.67 0.19 29.16
C ASP A 15 4.54 -0.94 28.11
N SER A 16 3.40 -1.64 28.10
CA SER A 16 3.12 -2.71 27.12
C SER A 16 2.42 -2.19 25.87
N ALA A 17 2.46 -2.96 24.78
CA ALA A 17 1.70 -2.65 23.57
C ALA A 17 0.18 -2.66 23.82
N ASP A 18 -0.30 -3.54 24.70
CA ASP A 18 -1.72 -3.60 25.10
C ASP A 18 -2.14 -2.35 25.85
N TYR A 19 -1.31 -1.87 26.78
CA TYR A 19 -1.58 -0.60 27.47
C TYR A 19 -1.67 0.59 26.50
N VAL A 20 -0.76 0.65 25.51
CA VAL A 20 -0.82 1.68 24.46
C VAL A 20 -2.12 1.57 23.66
N LYS A 21 -2.52 0.34 23.30
CA LYS A 21 -3.75 0.09 22.57
C LYS A 21 -4.96 0.57 23.36
N ASP A 22 -5.11 0.13 24.61
CA ASP A 22 -6.23 0.48 25.48
C ASP A 22 -6.33 1.99 25.70
N LEU A 23 -5.19 2.66 25.92
CA LEU A 23 -5.14 4.11 26.09
C LEU A 23 -5.68 4.86 24.87
N LEU A 24 -5.34 4.41 23.66
CA LEU A 24 -5.76 5.05 22.41
C LEU A 24 -7.20 4.68 22.04
N GLU A 25 -7.62 3.44 22.30
CA GLU A 25 -9.01 3.00 22.09
C GLU A 25 -10.01 3.73 22.99
N ARG A 26 -9.59 4.28 24.14
CA ARG A 26 -10.42 5.21 24.92
C ARG A 26 -10.79 6.50 24.19
N ILE A 27 -10.05 6.87 23.14
CA ILE A 27 -10.32 8.06 22.32
C ILE A 27 -11.09 7.68 21.06
N VAL A 28 -10.70 6.58 20.40
CA VAL A 28 -11.23 6.21 19.08
C VAL A 28 -12.32 5.14 19.13
N GLY A 29 -12.57 4.55 20.30
CA GLY A 29 -13.45 3.39 20.48
C GLY A 29 -12.70 2.05 20.40
N CYS A 30 -13.22 1.04 21.12
CA CYS A 30 -12.63 -0.30 21.15
C CYS A 30 -12.59 -0.94 19.75
N GLY A 31 -11.48 -1.60 19.40
CA GLY A 31 -11.28 -2.25 18.10
C GLY A 31 -10.87 -1.33 16.95
N ASN A 32 -10.74 -0.03 17.19
CA ASN A 32 -10.37 0.95 16.16
C ASN A 32 -8.85 1.18 16.01
N VAL A 33 -8.06 0.55 16.87
CA VAL A 33 -6.61 0.40 16.70
C VAL A 33 -6.33 -0.89 15.94
N TYR A 34 -5.76 -0.78 14.74
CA TYR A 34 -5.50 -1.91 13.86
C TYR A 34 -4.20 -2.64 14.22
N ALA A 35 -3.12 -1.89 14.45
CA ALA A 35 -1.84 -2.47 14.84
C ALA A 35 -1.03 -1.49 15.71
N VAL A 36 -0.26 -2.03 16.66
CA VAL A 36 0.64 -1.28 17.53
C VAL A 36 2.03 -1.89 17.48
N LYS A 37 3.05 -1.05 17.36
CA LYS A 37 4.45 -1.43 17.48
C LYS A 37 5.16 -0.48 18.42
N LEU A 38 5.39 -0.92 19.65
CA LEU A 38 6.18 -0.18 20.63
C LEU A 38 7.67 -0.33 20.32
N ARG A 39 8.41 0.77 20.44
CA ARG A 39 9.85 0.82 20.22
C ARG A 39 10.55 1.65 21.27
N HIS A 40 11.73 1.19 21.65
CA HIS A 40 12.65 1.91 22.53
C HIS A 40 13.59 2.79 21.70
N PRO A 41 14.06 3.91 22.26
CA PRO A 41 15.12 4.70 21.64
C PRO A 41 16.41 3.86 21.54
N LYS A 42 17.26 4.16 20.54
CA LYS A 42 18.50 3.40 20.30
C LYS A 42 19.47 3.45 21.49
N ASN A 43 19.56 4.60 22.15
CA ASN A 43 20.38 4.81 23.33
C ASN A 43 19.46 5.08 24.52
N VAL A 44 19.49 4.20 25.52
CA VAL A 44 18.65 4.31 26.71
C VAL A 44 19.40 5.06 27.80
N THR A 45 18.79 6.15 28.27
CA THR A 45 19.19 6.98 29.40
C THR A 45 18.09 6.99 30.46
N ALA A 46 18.36 7.50 31.66
CA ALA A 46 17.35 7.64 32.71
C ALA A 46 16.12 8.48 32.31
N THR A 47 16.26 9.38 31.33
CA THR A 47 15.18 10.22 30.80
C THR A 47 14.53 9.66 29.53
N SER A 48 14.98 8.49 29.08
CA SER A 48 14.49 7.88 27.84
C SER A 48 13.02 7.46 27.95
N ARG A 49 12.33 7.63 26.83
CA ARG A 49 10.92 7.29 26.66
C ARG A 49 10.74 6.48 25.40
N ALA A 50 9.86 5.48 25.48
CA ALA A 50 9.46 4.71 24.32
C ALA A 50 8.53 5.52 23.41
N TYR A 51 8.45 5.09 22.16
CA TYR A 51 7.48 5.57 21.20
C TYR A 51 6.76 4.40 20.55
N ALA A 52 5.48 4.56 20.29
CA ALA A 52 4.66 3.60 19.58
C ALA A 52 4.41 4.08 18.16
N ILE A 53 4.51 3.18 17.20
CA ILE A 53 3.91 3.35 15.87
C ILE A 53 2.54 2.69 15.96
N VAL A 54 1.48 3.41 15.61
CA VAL A 54 0.10 2.96 15.76
C VAL A 54 -0.66 3.20 14.48
N GLN A 55 -1.19 2.13 13.91
CA GLN A 55 -2.03 2.15 12.73
C GLN A 55 -3.49 2.02 13.14
N PHE A 56 -4.34 2.90 12.63
CA PHE A 56 -5.78 2.92 12.89
C PHE A 56 -6.56 2.36 11.70
N GLN A 57 -7.82 1.95 11.95
CA GLN A 57 -8.73 1.47 10.90
C GLN A 57 -8.98 2.54 9.82
N THR A 58 -9.15 3.80 10.24
CA THR A 58 -9.53 4.93 9.37
C THR A 58 -8.64 6.15 9.63
N GLU A 59 -8.62 7.08 8.66
CA GLU A 59 -7.91 8.36 8.79
C GLU A 59 -8.58 9.28 9.82
N GLU A 60 -9.89 9.11 10.02
CA GLU A 60 -10.67 9.84 11.01
C GLU A 60 -10.24 9.48 12.43
N HIS A 61 -10.07 8.19 12.73
CA HIS A 61 -9.58 7.74 14.04
C HIS A 61 -8.17 8.29 14.35
N ALA A 62 -7.27 8.27 13.36
CA ALA A 62 -5.95 8.90 13.51
C ALA A 62 -6.06 10.41 13.79
N SER A 63 -6.99 11.08 13.11
CA SER A 63 -7.25 12.51 13.30
C SER A 63 -7.79 12.84 14.70
N LEU A 64 -8.66 11.98 15.25
CA LEU A 64 -9.15 12.12 16.63
C LEU A 64 -8.01 12.08 17.66
N VAL A 65 -7.09 11.13 17.52
CA VAL A 65 -5.92 11.02 18.41
C VAL A 65 -4.99 12.23 18.27
N LYS A 66 -4.75 12.68 17.04
CA LYS A 66 -3.96 13.90 16.79
C LYS A 66 -4.59 15.13 17.45
N ASN A 67 -5.90 15.29 17.32
CA ASN A 67 -6.65 16.38 17.94
C ASN A 67 -6.61 16.30 19.48
N ALA A 68 -6.74 15.09 20.05
CA ALA A 68 -6.63 14.87 21.49
C ALA A 68 -5.24 15.23 22.03
N ALA A 69 -4.17 14.92 21.29
CA ALA A 69 -2.81 15.31 21.65
C ALA A 69 -2.60 16.83 21.58
N GLN A 70 -3.12 17.50 20.54
CA GLN A 70 -3.05 18.97 20.41
C GLN A 70 -3.78 19.69 21.55
N ARG A 71 -4.91 19.14 22.00
CA ARG A 71 -5.68 19.64 23.15
C ARG A 71 -5.09 19.24 24.51
N LYS A 72 -3.93 18.57 24.54
CA LYS A 72 -3.27 18.05 25.75
C LYS A 72 -4.15 17.10 26.58
N ILE A 73 -5.10 16.42 25.93
CA ILE A 73 -5.98 15.42 26.57
C ILE A 73 -5.27 14.07 26.64
N LEU A 74 -4.46 13.76 25.63
CA LEU A 74 -3.72 12.50 25.54
C LEU A 74 -2.51 12.52 26.49
N ARG A 75 -2.61 11.78 27.59
CA ARG A 75 -1.58 11.72 28.65
C ARG A 75 -1.40 10.31 29.21
N ARG A 76 -0.17 10.02 29.64
CA ARG A 76 0.22 8.86 30.45
C ARG A 76 0.65 9.37 31.82
N GLY A 77 -0.20 9.20 32.83
CA GLY A 77 -0.03 9.84 34.14
C GLY A 77 0.09 11.36 34.00
N HIS A 78 1.21 11.94 34.44
CA HIS A 78 1.50 13.37 34.34
C HIS A 78 2.17 13.81 33.03
N TYR A 79 2.47 12.87 32.12
CA TYR A 79 3.17 13.17 30.88
C TYR A 79 2.21 13.27 29.69
N TYR A 80 2.25 14.39 28.98
CA TYR A 80 1.54 14.55 27.72
C TYR A 80 2.24 13.78 26.61
N LEU A 81 1.47 13.00 25.84
CA LEU A 81 2.01 12.27 24.71
C LEU A 81 2.07 13.17 23.48
N LYS A 82 3.16 13.04 22.71
CA LYS A 82 3.36 13.77 21.46
C LYS A 82 3.01 12.89 20.29
N VAL A 83 2.35 13.44 19.29
CA VAL A 83 1.88 12.70 18.13
C VAL A 83 2.44 13.31 16.85
N HIS A 84 3.02 12.46 16.01
CA HIS A 84 3.53 12.81 14.69
C HIS A 84 2.92 11.87 13.65
N PRO A 85 2.63 12.34 12.41
CA PRO A 85 2.27 11.43 11.33
C PRO A 85 3.42 10.46 11.05
N SER A 86 3.09 9.22 10.67
CA SER A 86 4.07 8.23 10.23
C SER A 86 3.79 7.84 8.80
N ASP A 87 4.80 7.93 7.93
CA ASP A 87 4.65 7.68 6.49
C ASP A 87 4.49 6.19 6.15
N ARG A 88 4.76 5.29 7.12
CA ARG A 88 4.75 3.84 6.90
C ARG A 88 3.77 3.16 7.83
N ASP A 89 2.79 2.50 7.25
CA ASP A 89 1.88 1.60 7.96
C ASP A 89 2.66 0.39 8.51
N ILE A 90 2.20 -0.14 9.66
CA ILE A 90 2.81 -1.33 10.28
C ILE A 90 2.49 -2.56 9.46
N VAL A 91 1.21 -2.70 9.10
CA VAL A 91 0.73 -3.68 8.15
C VAL A 91 0.52 -2.93 6.83
N PRO A 92 1.25 -3.31 5.77
CA PRO A 92 1.11 -2.70 4.47
C PRO A 92 -0.36 -2.72 4.03
N ARG A 93 -0.86 -1.60 3.51
CA ARG A 93 -2.17 -1.58 2.86
C ARG A 93 -2.21 -2.66 1.80
N PRO A 94 -3.31 -3.42 1.65
CA PRO A 94 -3.50 -4.29 0.51
C PRO A 94 -3.19 -3.47 -0.74
N ARG A 95 -2.26 -3.95 -1.56
CA ARG A 95 -1.96 -3.31 -2.83
C ARG A 95 -3.12 -3.64 -3.76
N VAL A 96 -4.17 -2.84 -3.68
CA VAL A 96 -5.35 -2.98 -4.53
C VAL A 96 -4.97 -2.51 -5.94
N SER A 97 -5.46 -3.23 -6.95
CA SER A 97 -5.45 -2.75 -8.32
C SER A 97 -6.23 -1.44 -8.39
N MET A 98 -5.58 -0.39 -8.89
CA MET A 98 -6.22 0.93 -9.04
C MET A 98 -6.90 1.03 -10.39
N PHE A 99 -6.34 0.35 -11.38
CA PHE A 99 -6.81 0.35 -12.76
C PHE A 99 -7.01 -1.09 -13.21
N LYS A 100 -8.11 -1.31 -13.90
CA LYS A 100 -8.47 -2.57 -14.52
C LYS A 100 -8.80 -2.32 -15.99
N LEU A 101 -8.18 -3.07 -16.87
CA LEU A 101 -8.55 -3.18 -18.28
C LEU A 101 -9.18 -4.55 -18.48
N GLU A 102 -10.30 -4.58 -19.20
CA GLU A 102 -11.02 -5.82 -19.48
C GLU A 102 -11.09 -6.03 -20.99
N ASP A 103 -11.21 -7.30 -21.38
CA ASP A 103 -11.33 -7.74 -22.77
C ASP A 103 -10.22 -7.19 -23.70
N VAL A 104 -8.98 -7.16 -23.21
CA VAL A 104 -7.83 -6.77 -24.02
C VAL A 104 -7.19 -7.97 -24.71
N THR A 105 -6.54 -7.71 -25.84
CA THR A 105 -5.71 -8.70 -26.51
C THR A 105 -4.27 -8.58 -26.02
N LEU A 106 -3.77 -9.66 -25.42
CA LEU A 106 -2.37 -9.79 -25.00
C LEU A 106 -1.57 -10.47 -26.10
N HIS A 107 -0.50 -9.82 -26.55
CA HIS A 107 0.45 -10.38 -27.51
C HIS A 107 1.79 -10.64 -26.80
N PHE A 108 2.26 -11.89 -26.80
CA PHE A 108 3.62 -12.24 -26.37
C PHE A 108 4.49 -12.46 -27.59
N GLY A 109 5.66 -11.84 -27.61
CA GLY A 109 6.52 -11.90 -28.78
C GLY A 109 7.81 -11.11 -28.65
N CYS A 110 8.39 -10.79 -29.81
CA CYS A 110 9.63 -10.04 -29.92
C CYS A 110 9.45 -8.86 -30.88
N LEU A 111 10.02 -7.71 -30.52
CA LEU A 111 10.05 -6.54 -31.37
C LEU A 111 11.13 -6.73 -32.44
N LEU A 112 10.73 -6.85 -33.71
CA LEU A 112 11.66 -7.02 -34.83
C LEU A 112 12.18 -5.67 -35.34
N LYS A 113 11.36 -4.62 -35.25
CA LYS A 113 11.65 -3.21 -35.54
C LYS A 113 10.79 -2.35 -34.64
N GLU A 114 11.10 -1.06 -34.50
CA GLU A 114 10.35 -0.10 -33.67
C GLU A 114 8.82 -0.16 -33.85
N THR A 115 8.36 -0.50 -35.06
CA THR A 115 6.93 -0.57 -35.40
C THR A 115 6.44 -1.96 -35.78
N ILE A 116 7.28 -2.99 -35.68
CA ILE A 116 6.95 -4.36 -36.10
C ILE A 116 7.18 -5.32 -34.95
N LEU A 117 6.09 -5.76 -34.32
CA LEU A 117 6.08 -6.81 -33.32
C LEU A 117 5.76 -8.16 -33.99
N SER A 118 6.62 -9.16 -33.77
CA SER A 118 6.30 -10.55 -34.10
C SER A 118 5.70 -11.23 -32.87
N ALA A 119 4.39 -11.49 -32.91
CA ALA A 119 3.70 -12.20 -31.85
C ALA A 119 3.92 -13.71 -31.98
N LEU A 120 4.58 -14.30 -30.99
CA LEU A 120 4.73 -15.75 -30.84
C LEU A 120 3.44 -16.38 -30.33
N TRP A 121 2.69 -15.63 -29.53
CA TRP A 121 1.42 -16.07 -28.95
C TRP A 121 0.49 -14.87 -28.74
N SER A 122 -0.82 -15.08 -28.83
CA SER A 122 -1.81 -14.03 -28.64
C SER A 122 -3.11 -14.56 -28.05
N ARG A 123 -3.77 -13.76 -27.22
CA ARG A 123 -5.04 -14.12 -26.58
C ARG A 123 -5.91 -12.91 -26.31
N THR A 124 -7.19 -13.02 -26.65
CA THR A 124 -8.26 -12.06 -26.35
C THR A 124 -8.93 -12.38 -25.02
N GLY A 125 -9.77 -11.47 -24.50
CA GLY A 125 -10.47 -11.70 -23.23
C GLY A 125 -9.57 -11.66 -22.00
N VAL A 126 -8.41 -11.00 -22.09
CA VAL A 126 -7.49 -10.87 -20.96
C VAL A 126 -7.93 -9.70 -20.08
N SER A 127 -7.88 -9.87 -18.76
CA SER A 127 -8.03 -8.77 -17.81
C SER A 127 -6.66 -8.35 -17.29
N VAL A 128 -6.41 -7.04 -17.21
CA VAL A 128 -5.13 -6.49 -16.76
C VAL A 128 -5.36 -5.58 -15.58
N GLU A 129 -4.62 -5.81 -14.50
CA GLU A 129 -4.69 -5.04 -13.27
C GLU A 129 -3.34 -4.40 -12.95
N PHE A 130 -3.34 -3.09 -12.66
CA PHE A 130 -2.15 -2.32 -12.30
C PHE A 130 -2.48 -1.09 -11.44
N GLY A 131 -1.46 -0.43 -10.91
CA GLY A 131 -1.64 0.73 -10.03
C GLY A 131 -0.34 1.29 -9.46
N PHE A 132 -0.38 2.51 -8.91
CA PHE A 132 0.82 3.23 -8.45
C PHE A 132 1.53 2.53 -7.27
N ASN A 133 0.76 1.86 -6.40
CA ASN A 133 1.30 1.13 -5.25
C ASN A 133 1.49 -0.37 -5.52
N LEU A 134 1.07 -0.84 -6.69
CA LEU A 134 1.39 -2.17 -7.15
C LEU A 134 2.84 -2.16 -7.64
N LYS A 135 3.61 -3.19 -7.28
CA LYS A 135 4.97 -3.39 -7.83
C LYS A 135 4.94 -4.30 -9.07
N LYS A 136 3.74 -4.67 -9.52
CA LYS A 136 3.51 -5.69 -10.53
C LYS A 136 2.30 -5.32 -11.38
N ILE A 137 2.33 -5.66 -12.66
CA ILE A 137 1.15 -5.76 -13.53
C ILE A 137 0.68 -7.21 -13.47
N TYR A 138 -0.62 -7.42 -13.30
CA TYR A 138 -1.22 -8.74 -13.36
C TYR A 138 -2.05 -8.89 -14.63
N PHE A 139 -1.87 -10.00 -15.32
CA PHE A 139 -2.67 -10.41 -16.47
C PHE A 139 -3.42 -11.68 -16.09
N TYR A 140 -4.74 -11.65 -16.20
CA TYR A 140 -5.62 -12.77 -15.92
C TYR A 140 -6.23 -13.25 -17.22
N LEU A 141 -6.12 -14.54 -17.48
CA LEU A 141 -6.58 -15.14 -18.72
C LEU A 141 -7.02 -16.58 -18.54
N GLN A 142 -7.99 -17.00 -19.32
CA GLN A 142 -8.38 -18.41 -19.43
C GLN A 142 -7.80 -19.00 -20.71
N LEU A 143 -7.16 -20.16 -20.60
CA LEU A 143 -6.69 -20.92 -21.75
C LEU A 143 -7.86 -21.62 -22.46
N PRO A 144 -7.75 -21.92 -23.77
CA PRO A 144 -8.77 -22.70 -24.47
C PRO A 144 -9.05 -24.02 -23.75
N ASN A 145 -10.33 -24.38 -23.64
CA ASN A 145 -10.80 -25.64 -23.04
C ASN A 145 -10.41 -25.81 -21.56
N SER A 146 -10.10 -24.71 -20.86
CA SER A 146 -9.83 -24.71 -19.43
C SER A 146 -10.88 -23.88 -18.70
N SER A 147 -11.38 -24.39 -17.58
CA SER A 147 -12.17 -23.63 -16.61
C SER A 147 -11.29 -22.90 -15.58
N ILE A 148 -9.96 -23.00 -15.72
CA ILE A 148 -8.98 -22.41 -14.80
C ILE A 148 -8.54 -21.06 -15.35
N GLU A 149 -8.61 -20.04 -14.49
CA GLU A 149 -7.99 -18.74 -14.74
C GLU A 149 -6.51 -18.78 -14.35
N TYR A 150 -5.67 -18.38 -15.30
CA TYR A 150 -4.23 -18.25 -15.12
C TYR A 150 -3.87 -16.80 -14.86
N LYS A 151 -2.92 -16.61 -13.95
CA LYS A 151 -2.35 -15.31 -13.62
C LYS A 151 -0.91 -15.24 -14.05
N LEU A 152 -0.60 -14.27 -14.91
CA LEU A 152 0.77 -13.88 -15.22
C LEU A 152 1.11 -12.59 -14.47
N GLU A 153 2.26 -12.57 -13.82
CA GLU A 153 2.73 -11.40 -13.07
C GLU A 153 4.00 -10.82 -13.69
N LEU A 154 3.99 -9.52 -13.97
CA LEU A 154 5.16 -8.79 -14.47
C LEU A 154 5.59 -7.74 -13.44
N SER A 155 6.80 -7.88 -12.90
CA SER A 155 7.35 -6.92 -11.93
C SER A 155 7.73 -5.61 -12.61
N TYR A 156 7.44 -4.47 -11.99
CA TYR A 156 7.87 -3.16 -12.50
C TYR A 156 9.39 -3.04 -12.54
N GLU A 157 10.09 -3.73 -11.63
CA GLU A 157 11.56 -3.77 -11.60
C GLU A 157 12.15 -4.50 -12.82
N SER A 158 11.32 -5.27 -13.54
CA SER A 158 11.69 -5.99 -14.77
C SER A 158 11.25 -5.27 -16.04
N ILE A 159 10.53 -4.15 -15.91
CA ILE A 159 10.06 -3.34 -17.05
C ILE A 159 11.07 -2.23 -17.26
N TRP A 160 11.70 -2.22 -18.43
CA TRP A 160 12.53 -1.12 -18.90
C TRP A 160 11.68 0.07 -19.34
N GLU A 161 10.65 -0.17 -20.14
CA GLU A 161 9.78 0.90 -20.63
C GLU A 161 8.36 0.43 -21.00
N ILE A 162 7.43 1.39 -20.99
CA ILE A 162 6.06 1.20 -21.48
C ILE A 162 5.76 2.29 -22.49
N GLN A 163 5.43 1.91 -23.73
CA GLN A 163 5.16 2.82 -24.82
C GLN A 163 3.73 2.67 -25.35
N LEU A 164 3.04 3.78 -25.55
CA LEU A 164 1.74 3.81 -26.23
C LEU A 164 1.96 3.97 -27.74
N GLN A 165 1.78 2.89 -28.48
CA GLN A 165 1.87 2.84 -29.92
C GLN A 165 0.51 3.17 -30.57
N ARG A 166 0.53 4.06 -31.56
CA ARG A 166 -0.66 4.49 -32.33
C ARG A 166 -0.36 4.36 -33.82
N PRO A 167 -0.60 3.19 -34.43
CA PRO A 167 -0.26 2.97 -35.83
C PRO A 167 -1.04 3.94 -36.74
N PRO A 168 -0.40 4.64 -37.70
CA PRO A 168 -1.03 5.71 -38.48
C PRO A 168 -2.28 5.29 -39.27
N LYS A 169 -2.42 3.99 -39.58
CA LYS A 169 -3.50 3.42 -40.40
C LYS A 169 -4.49 2.55 -39.61
N SER A 170 -4.32 2.44 -38.28
CA SER A 170 -5.20 1.66 -37.41
C SER A 170 -5.76 2.55 -36.31
N GLN A 171 -7.06 2.42 -36.03
CA GLN A 171 -7.66 3.06 -34.86
C GLN A 171 -7.28 2.36 -33.54
N THR A 172 -6.65 1.18 -33.63
CA THR A 172 -6.29 0.36 -32.48
C THR A 172 -5.00 0.90 -31.85
N LYS A 173 -5.06 1.19 -30.56
CA LYS A 173 -3.90 1.60 -29.76
C LYS A 173 -3.29 0.38 -29.09
N PHE A 174 -1.97 0.35 -28.98
CA PHE A 174 -1.24 -0.75 -28.34
C PHE A 174 -0.37 -0.21 -27.21
N LEU A 175 -0.30 -0.94 -26.11
CA LEU A 175 0.71 -0.72 -25.08
C LEU A 175 1.80 -1.77 -25.28
N LEU A 176 3.01 -1.30 -25.61
CA LEU A 176 4.21 -2.11 -25.67
C LEU A 176 4.90 -2.02 -24.32
N ILE A 177 5.18 -3.17 -23.71
CA ILE A 177 5.88 -3.30 -22.42
C ILE A 177 7.15 -4.11 -22.68
N GLN A 178 8.31 -3.53 -22.36
CA GLN A 178 9.65 -4.12 -22.58
C GLN A 178 10.42 -4.18 -21.28
#